data_AF-A0A0C2K036-F1
#
_entry.id   AF-A0A0C2K036-F1
#
_cell.length_a   1.000
_cell.length_b   1.000
_cell.length_c   1.000
_cell.angle_alpha   90.00
_cell.angle_beta   90.00
_cell.angle_gamma   90.00
#
_symmetry.space_group_name_H-M   'P 1'
#
loop_
_entity.id
_entity.type
_entity.pdbx_description
1 polymer ?
#
loop_
_entity_poly.entity_id
_entity_poly.type
_entity_poly.pdbx_seq_one_letter_code
_entity_poly.pdbx_strand_id
1 'polypeptide(L)'
;MNYSPLSVHCTSLCFDIIQSQQFATLGHDDIDGFRDELYLMIKERTQCWPHRFVREDRFIEDVTNEVVSILHHCLSSGCMRDPQLILSRIEECIDGSIRLHS
;
A
#
# COMPACT_ATOMS: atom_id res chain seq x y z
N MET A 1 15.02 -3.35 -12.28
CA MET A 1 14.63 -3.78 -10.93
C MET A 1 13.72 -4.97 -11.07
N ASN A 2 13.89 -6.00 -10.24
CA ASN A 2 12.90 -7.06 -10.12
C ASN A 2 11.96 -6.65 -9.00
N TYR A 3 10.67 -6.55 -9.29
CA TYR A 3 9.65 -6.17 -8.32
C TYR A 3 9.05 -7.43 -7.69
N SER A 4 8.87 -7.41 -6.37
CA SER A 4 8.22 -8.50 -5.65
C SER A 4 6.75 -8.67 -6.08
N PRO A 5 6.19 -9.89 -5.98
CA PRO A 5 4.76 -10.09 -6.22
C PRO A 5 3.85 -9.25 -5.31
N LEU A 6 4.37 -8.87 -4.13
CA LEU A 6 3.66 -8.01 -3.19
C LEU A 6 3.64 -6.55 -3.65
N SER A 7 4.74 -6.01 -4.16
CA SER A 7 4.74 -4.64 -4.69
C SER A 7 3.83 -4.49 -5.90
N VAL A 8 3.81 -5.50 -6.78
CA VAL A 8 2.85 -5.55 -7.90
C VAL A 8 1.42 -5.54 -7.38
N HIS A 9 1.10 -6.38 -6.39
CA HIS A 9 -0.24 -6.43 -5.81
C HIS A 9 -0.66 -5.09 -5.18
N CYS A 10 0.18 -4.49 -4.34
CA CYS A 10 -0.13 -3.22 -3.69
C CYS A 10 -0.25 -2.08 -4.71
N THR A 11 0.55 -2.10 -5.78
CA THR A 11 0.42 -1.17 -6.90
C THR A 11 -0.93 -1.32 -7.60
N SER A 12 -1.37 -2.57 -7.83
CA SER A 12 -2.71 -2.83 -8.38
C SER A 12 -3.81 -2.29 -7.46
N LEU A 13 -3.72 -2.48 -6.14
CA LEU A 13 -4.67 -1.91 -5.19
C LEU A 13 -4.75 -0.38 -5.28
N CYS A 14 -3.60 0.30 -5.39
CA CYS A 14 -3.58 1.74 -5.62
C CYS A 14 -4.38 2.11 -6.88
N PHE A 15 -4.15 1.42 -8.00
CA PHE A 15 -4.84 1.72 -9.25
C PHE A 15 -6.32 1.36 -9.24
N ASP A 16 -6.74 0.31 -8.56
CA ASP A 16 -8.15 -0.05 -8.41
C ASP A 16 -8.93 1.10 -7.74
N ILE A 17 -8.33 1.72 -6.71
CA ILE A 17 -8.90 2.87 -6.02
C ILE A 17 -8.82 4.14 -6.88
N ILE A 18 -7.65 4.45 -7.46
CA ILE A 18 -7.40 5.66 -8.25
C ILE A 18 -8.26 5.72 -9.52
N GLN A 19 -8.50 4.56 -10.16
CA GLN A 19 -9.28 4.45 -11.39
C GLN A 19 -10.78 4.32 -11.12
N SER A 20 -11.20 4.19 -9.85
CA SER A 20 -12.60 4.19 -9.50
C SER A 20 -13.27 5.51 -9.89
N GLN A 21 -14.54 5.44 -10.32
CA GLN A 21 -15.29 6.64 -10.74
C GLN A 21 -15.46 7.67 -9.60
N GLN A 22 -15.31 7.21 -8.35
CA GLN A 22 -15.52 8.01 -7.15
C GLN A 22 -14.21 8.65 -6.65
N PHE A 23 -13.04 8.28 -7.18
CA PHE A 23 -11.76 8.75 -6.65
C PHE A 23 -11.66 10.29 -6.63
N ALA A 24 -12.18 10.95 -7.66
CA ALA A 24 -12.17 12.41 -7.75
C ALA A 24 -13.09 13.11 -6.74
N THR A 25 -14.00 12.37 -6.10
CA THR A 25 -14.92 12.89 -5.07
C THR A 25 -14.51 12.52 -3.65
N LEU A 26 -13.46 11.70 -3.48
CA LEU A 26 -12.96 11.31 -2.18
C LEU A 26 -12.24 12.47 -1.49
N GLY A 27 -12.42 12.56 -0.18
CA GLY A 27 -11.58 13.33 0.74
C GLY A 27 -10.45 12.49 1.32
N HIS A 28 -9.57 13.14 2.09
CA HIS A 28 -8.53 12.46 2.84
C HIS A 28 -9.12 11.48 3.87
N ASP A 29 -10.21 11.86 4.55
CA ASP A 29 -10.89 11.01 5.53
C ASP A 29 -11.45 9.71 4.89
N ASP A 30 -11.88 9.77 3.63
CA ASP A 30 -12.33 8.57 2.91
C ASP A 30 -11.17 7.61 2.61
N ILE A 31 -9.99 8.17 2.27
CA ILE A 31 -8.77 7.38 2.08
C ILE A 31 -8.33 6.71 3.39
N ASP A 32 -8.39 7.45 4.51
CA ASP A 32 -8.12 6.90 5.83
C ASP A 32 -9.10 5.77 6.19
N GLY A 33 -10.36 5.91 5.75
CA GLY A 33 -11.39 4.87 5.88
C GLY A 33 -11.07 3.55 5.18
N PHE A 34 -10.23 3.56 4.14
CA PHE A 34 -9.81 2.32 3.45
C PHE A 34 -8.70 1.56 4.18
N ARG A 35 -8.06 2.15 5.19
CA ARG A 35 -6.86 1.58 5.82
C ARG A 35 -7.07 0.15 6.33
N ASP A 36 -8.19 -0.12 7.00
CA ASP A 36 -8.46 -1.44 7.58
C ASP A 36 -8.72 -2.50 6.50
N GLU A 37 -9.40 -2.12 5.43
CA GLU A 37 -9.64 -3.00 4.27
C GLU A 37 -8.33 -3.30 3.54
N LEU A 38 -7.51 -2.28 3.28
CA LEU A 38 -6.18 -2.42 2.67
C LEU A 38 -5.28 -3.32 3.50
N TYR A 39 -5.25 -3.13 4.82
CA TYR A 39 -4.52 -3.98 5.75
C TYR A 39 -4.94 -5.45 5.58
N LEU A 40 -6.25 -5.73 5.52
CA LEU A 40 -6.76 -7.08 5.37
C LEU A 40 -6.35 -7.70 4.03
N MET A 41 -6.47 -6.95 2.92
CA MET A 41 -6.07 -7.43 1.59
C MET A 41 -4.57 -7.76 1.51
N ILE A 42 -3.73 -6.91 2.09
CA ILE A 42 -2.27 -7.11 2.14
C ILE A 42 -1.92 -8.31 3.03
N LYS A 43 -2.58 -8.46 4.19
CA LYS A 43 -2.44 -9.63 5.07
C LYS A 43 -2.77 -10.93 4.34
N GLU A 44 -3.88 -10.96 3.60
CA GLU A 44 -4.29 -12.14 2.82
C GLU A 44 -3.26 -12.50 1.75
N ARG A 45 -2.65 -11.50 1.11
CA ARG A 45 -1.63 -11.72 0.08
C ARG A 45 -0.30 -12.25 0.62
N THR A 46 0.10 -11.79 1.80
CA THR A 46 1.41 -12.09 2.42
C THR A 46 1.46 -13.45 3.12
N GLN A 47 0.31 -14.05 3.43
CA GLN A 47 0.21 -15.28 4.24
C GLN A 47 0.85 -15.15 5.63
N CYS A 48 1.03 -13.92 6.11
CA CYS A 48 1.53 -13.60 7.43
C CYS A 48 0.50 -13.94 8.52
N TRP A 49 1.01 -14.15 9.74
CA TRP A 49 0.27 -14.53 10.94
C TRP A 49 0.48 -13.45 12.01
N PRO A 50 -0.03 -12.22 11.80
CA PRO A 50 0.23 -11.07 12.67
C PRO A 50 -0.19 -11.31 14.13
N HIS A 51 -1.23 -12.11 14.37
CA HIS A 51 -1.65 -12.51 15.72
C HIS A 51 -0.61 -13.36 16.48
N ARG A 52 0.32 -13.98 15.76
CA ARG A 52 1.41 -14.80 16.33
C ARG A 52 2.74 -14.07 16.33
N PHE A 53 2.99 -13.22 15.34
CA PHE A 53 4.27 -12.57 15.14
C PHE A 53 4.10 -11.06 14.99
N VAL A 54 4.44 -10.31 16.03
CA VAL A 54 4.37 -8.83 16.06
C VAL A 54 5.15 -8.18 14.92
N ARG A 55 6.27 -8.79 14.50
CA ARG A 55 7.05 -8.30 13.36
C ARG A 55 6.29 -8.36 12.03
N GLU A 56 5.45 -9.38 11.85
CA GLU A 56 4.65 -9.55 10.64
C GLU A 56 3.47 -8.58 10.64
N ASP A 57 2.92 -8.29 11.82
CA ASP A 57 1.94 -7.23 12.01
C ASP A 57 2.51 -5.87 11.60
N ARG A 58 3.67 -5.48 12.15
CA ARG A 58 4.35 -4.23 11.80
C ARG A 58 4.71 -4.15 10.31
N PHE A 59 5.13 -5.26 9.72
CA PHE A 59 5.38 -5.32 8.28
C PHE A 59 4.14 -5.00 7.46
N ILE A 60 2.99 -5.60 7.78
CA ILE A 60 1.73 -5.32 7.09
C ILE A 60 1.32 -3.86 7.34
N GLU A 61 1.47 -3.35 8.57
CA GLU A 61 1.18 -1.95 8.90
C GLU A 61 2.03 -0.98 8.07
N ASP A 62 3.34 -1.19 7.96
CA ASP A 62 4.24 -0.35 7.17
C ASP A 62 3.81 -0.29 5.70
N VAL A 63 3.56 -1.45 5.08
CA VAL A 63 3.14 -1.53 3.68
C VAL A 63 1.76 -0.90 3.48
N THR A 64 0.83 -1.12 4.42
CA THR A 64 -0.51 -0.50 4.38
C THR A 64 -0.42 1.02 4.45
N ASN A 65 0.36 1.53 5.40
CA ASN A 65 0.56 2.96 5.58
C ASN A 65 1.21 3.59 4.33
N GLU A 66 2.10 2.87 3.65
CA GLU A 66 2.68 3.34 2.39
C GLU A 66 1.64 3.42 1.27
N VAL A 67 0.77 2.41 1.12
CA VAL A 67 -0.33 2.44 0.15
C VAL A 67 -1.26 3.63 0.42
N VAL A 68 -1.67 3.83 1.67
CA VAL A 68 -2.50 4.98 2.09
C VAL A 68 -1.80 6.32 1.78
N SER A 69 -0.51 6.42 2.10
CA SER A 69 0.31 7.59 1.79
C SER A 69 0.33 7.89 0.29
N ILE A 70 0.51 6.87 -0.55
CA ILE A 70 0.48 7.00 -2.01
C ILE A 70 -0.89 7.51 -2.48
N LEU A 71 -1.98 6.95 -1.97
CA LEU A 71 -3.35 7.39 -2.31
C LEU A 71 -3.56 8.87 -1.97
N HIS A 72 -3.14 9.32 -0.79
CA HIS A 72 -3.19 10.75 -0.44
C HIS A 72 -2.38 11.62 -1.41
N HIS A 73 -1.17 11.20 -1.77
CA HIS A 73 -0.35 11.95 -2.73
C HIS A 73 -1.02 12.00 -4.12
N CYS A 74 -1.63 10.91 -4.56
CA CYS A 74 -2.39 10.84 -5.81
C CYS A 74 -3.61 11.77 -5.79
N LEU A 75 -4.28 11.92 -4.64
CA LEU A 75 -5.38 12.85 -4.44
C LEU A 75 -4.91 14.31 -4.46
N SER A 76 -3.85 14.66 -3.72
CA SER A 76 -3.40 16.04 -3.57
C SER A 76 -2.69 16.61 -4.81
N SER A 77 -1.90 15.79 -5.52
CA SER A 77 -0.93 16.32 -6.50
C SER A 77 -1.10 15.80 -7.92
N GLY A 78 -1.90 14.74 -8.15
CA GLY A 78 -2.11 14.11 -9.46
C GLY A 78 -0.86 13.49 -10.13
N CYS A 79 0.34 13.83 -9.67
CA CYS A 79 1.65 13.50 -10.25
C CYS A 79 2.06 12.03 -9.98
N MET A 80 1.63 11.46 -8.86
CA MET A 80 1.94 10.08 -8.45
C MET A 80 1.11 9.01 -9.18
N ARG A 81 0.53 9.30 -10.35
CA ARG A 81 -0.20 8.28 -11.15
C ARG A 81 0.70 7.48 -12.07
N ASP A 82 2.01 7.74 -12.07
CA ASP A 82 2.99 6.92 -12.80
C ASP A 82 3.12 5.55 -12.12
N PRO A 83 2.71 4.46 -12.80
CA PRO A 83 2.80 3.10 -12.25
C PRO A 83 4.22 2.72 -11.83
N GLN A 84 5.24 3.20 -12.55
CA GLN A 84 6.63 2.86 -12.27
C GLN A 84 7.12 3.52 -10.96
N LEU A 85 6.66 4.75 -10.70
CA LEU A 85 6.99 5.45 -9.44
C LEU A 85 6.29 4.81 -8.25
N ILE A 86 4.99 4.49 -8.37
CA ILE A 86 4.25 3.77 -7.32
C ILE A 86 4.93 2.44 -7.03
N LEU A 87 5.19 1.64 -8.06
CA LEU A 87 5.77 0.31 -7.93
C LEU A 87 7.16 0.34 -7.27
N SER A 88 8.01 1.29 -7.68
CA SER A 88 9.35 1.45 -7.09
C SER A 88 9.28 1.89 -5.64
N ARG A 89 8.40 2.84 -5.31
CA ARG A 89 8.22 3.32 -3.93
C ARG A 89 7.71 2.23 -2.99
N ILE A 90 6.77 1.41 -3.46
CA ILE A 90 6.26 0.27 -2.67
C ILE A 90 7.35 -0.78 -2.47
N GLU A 91 8.14 -1.11 -3.50
CA GLU A 91 9.24 -2.06 -3.36
C GLU A 91 10.29 -1.57 -2.36
N GLU A 92 10.65 -0.28 -2.41
CA GLU A 92 11.56 0.34 -1.45
C GLU A 92 11.04 0.28 -0.01
N CYS A 93 9.72 0.48 0.17
CA CYS A 93 9.06 0.34 1.48
C CYS A 93 9.12 -1.11 1.99
N ILE A 94 8.78 -2.10 1.15
CA ILE A 94 8.84 -3.53 1.50
C ILE A 94 10.25 -3.92 1.93
N ASP A 95 11.24 -3.56 1.12
CA ASP A 95 12.66 -3.82 1.41
C ASP A 95 13.11 -3.15 2.71
N GLY A 96 12.67 -1.92 2.95
CA GLY A 96 12.94 -1.17 4.18
C GLY A 96 12.34 -1.85 5.40
N SER A 97 11.06 -2.23 5.33
CA SER A 97 10.33 -2.87 6.41
C SER A 97 10.91 -4.24 6.75
N ILE A 98 11.28 -5.06 5.75
CA ILE A 98 11.96 -6.34 5.97
C ILE A 98 13.27 -6.12 6.74
N ARG A 99 14.08 -5.12 6.38
CA ARG A 99 15.34 -4.81 7.10
C ARG A 99 15.12 -4.28 8.51
N LEU A 100 14.01 -3.60 8.77
CA LEU A 100 13.69 -3.04 10.09
C LEU A 100 13.19 -4.12 11.06
N HIS A 101 12.48 -5.13 10.56
CA HIS A 101 11.84 -6.16 11.39
C HIS A 101 12.49 -7.56 11.28
N SER A 102 13.62 -7.68 10.56
CA SER A 102 14.43 -8.91 10.41
C SER A 102 15.12 -9.35 11.70
#